data_AF-A0A2E0VWS1-F1
#
_entry.id   AF-A0A2E0VWS1-F1
#
_cell.length_a   1.000
_cell.length_b   1.000
_cell.length_c   1.000
_cell.angle_alpha   90.00
_cell.angle_beta   90.00
_cell.angle_gamma   90.00
#
_symmetry.space_group_name_H-M   'P 1'
#
loop_
_entity.id
_entity.type
_entity.pdbx_description
1 polymer ?
#
loop_
_entity_poly.entity_id
_entity_poly.type
_entity_poly.pdbx_seq_one_letter_code
_entity_poly.pdbx_strand_id
1 'polypeptide(L)'
;MEIRDFLERLFSWWRSEDKEKSVSSVDSVAIYNNDVKDGIDSRKQIDVLALTSDLGSSSILDMPDELKSMHKELVSNSWILGNSDGRLGQRQMTSEFFMSLARQLRMKMLYFLKGKLEASTAKLNEARELMDAAARRLTHASKLKSKMEKRKELHPGRFSILLMLFYLITATLILLADIPLGLMVTQYIFDVAPTDLDHDITKLFVLHSNEPSCSGYLYDHVLNVIFGNWQVFLMTIGVALSAVYVKVFYDELMGHPVDKEVRQFRMMAKFEADTDESIIKNELNRMKRWHYVRLAVSVILFSFTVYTIYVLGEVRSATEETIKSQASISIDENIKSLDEDSSQAISENPRGDVALTDDGHKKLATSSNWMFILISLLFPIIAGVCFSLGINVWHNLRLKHFAKQRFNKCQKDYSNRSNDFSKAQALFANCQYLVSQCEDEKFLDDQSILLHHTYLHGYQRGVEEADDGLSEVQVVEKYFNKFLSSEGKSASRDKRDLMHTFYPILNGKG
;
A
#
# COMPACT_ATOMS: atom_id res chain seq x y z
N MET A 1 16.33 23.67 -2.14
CA MET A 1 15.26 22.65 -1.96
C MET A 1 14.80 22.77 -0.52
N GLU A 2 13.72 23.53 -0.35
CA GLU A 2 13.58 24.48 0.75
C GLU A 2 12.70 23.94 1.86
N ILE A 3 12.86 24.46 3.08
CA ILE A 3 12.04 24.17 4.27
C ILE A 3 10.53 24.20 3.94
N ARG A 4 10.13 25.01 2.97
CA ARG A 4 8.78 25.04 2.41
C ARG A 4 8.28 23.70 1.85
N ASP A 5 9.08 22.98 1.07
CA ASP A 5 8.70 21.65 0.54
C ASP A 5 8.56 20.62 1.68
N PHE A 6 9.42 20.71 2.69
CA PHE A 6 9.33 19.86 3.87
C PHE A 6 8.05 20.17 4.67
N LEU A 7 7.75 21.45 4.89
CA LEU A 7 6.52 21.89 5.56
C LEU A 7 5.27 21.58 4.75
N GLU A 8 5.27 21.76 3.43
CA GLU A 8 4.16 21.40 2.55
C GLU A 8 3.90 19.89 2.55
N ARG A 9 4.95 19.06 2.56
CA ARG A 9 4.82 17.61 2.73
C ARG A 9 4.30 17.24 4.12
N LEU A 10 4.74 17.94 5.18
CA LEU A 10 4.26 17.74 6.54
C LEU A 10 2.78 18.13 6.69
N PHE A 11 2.37 19.27 6.10
CA PHE A 11 0.99 19.76 6.12
C PHE A 11 0.06 18.97 5.20
N SER A 12 0.55 18.48 4.06
CA SER A 12 -0.17 17.56 3.19
C SER A 12 -0.42 16.22 3.89
N TRP A 13 0.61 15.69 4.56
CA TRP A 13 0.49 14.51 5.40
C TRP A 13 -0.54 14.71 6.51
N TRP A 14 -0.54 15.86 7.19
CA TRP A 14 -1.54 16.21 8.21
C TRP A 14 -2.96 16.30 7.63
N ARG A 15 -3.15 17.00 6.51
CA ARG A 15 -4.48 17.13 5.83
C ARG A 15 -5.03 15.81 5.31
N SER A 16 -4.18 14.84 4.98
CA SER A 16 -4.61 13.51 4.55
C SER A 16 -5.28 12.71 5.69
N GLU A 17 -4.92 13.00 6.95
CA GLU A 17 -5.45 12.29 8.12
C GLU A 17 -6.92 12.67 8.42
N ASP A 18 -7.35 13.87 8.01
CA ASP A 18 -8.74 14.34 8.18
C ASP A 18 -9.68 13.91 7.05
N LYS A 19 -9.17 13.67 5.83
CA LYS A 19 -10.00 13.32 4.66
C LYS A 19 -10.42 11.84 4.61
N GLU A 20 -9.77 10.95 5.34
CA GLU A 20 -10.09 9.51 5.34
C GLU A 20 -11.34 9.12 6.15
N LYS A 21 -12.03 10.08 6.80
CA LYS A 21 -13.29 9.81 7.50
C LYS A 21 -14.54 9.75 6.61
N SER A 22 -14.45 10.04 5.31
CA SER A 22 -15.65 10.30 4.47
C SER A 22 -15.79 9.50 3.17
N VAL A 23 -15.00 8.45 2.91
CA VAL A 23 -15.13 7.70 1.65
C VAL A 23 -15.39 6.21 1.91
N SER A 24 -16.66 5.85 2.04
CA SER A 24 -17.15 4.48 1.99
C SER A 24 -18.47 4.40 1.22
N SER A 25 -18.39 4.27 -0.11
CA SER A 25 -19.31 3.46 -0.92
C SER A 25 -18.97 3.63 -2.40
N VAL A 26 -18.65 2.52 -3.07
CA VAL A 26 -18.72 2.40 -4.53
C VAL A 26 -19.26 1.00 -4.84
N ASP A 27 -20.57 0.92 -5.00
CA ASP A 27 -21.26 0.01 -5.93
C ASP A 27 -21.02 0.55 -7.35
N SER A 28 -21.04 -0.15 -8.48
CA SER A 28 -21.43 -1.49 -8.93
C SER A 28 -20.85 -1.64 -10.36
N VAL A 29 -20.53 -2.85 -10.82
CA VAL A 29 -20.04 -3.10 -12.20
C VAL A 29 -21.13 -3.78 -13.01
N ALA A 30 -21.57 -3.12 -14.07
CA ALA A 30 -22.51 -3.59 -15.08
C ALA A 30 -21.88 -4.67 -15.98
N ILE A 31 -22.66 -5.71 -16.32
CA ILE A 31 -22.27 -6.82 -17.21
C ILE A 31 -22.88 -6.61 -18.60
N TYR A 32 -22.05 -6.91 -19.60
CA TYR A 32 -22.23 -6.79 -21.05
C TYR A 32 -23.32 -7.70 -21.64
N ASN A 33 -24.05 -7.17 -22.64
CA ASN A 33 -24.80 -7.94 -23.64
C ASN A 33 -23.94 -8.11 -24.91
N ASN A 34 -23.90 -9.31 -25.48
CA ASN A 34 -23.32 -9.58 -26.79
C ASN A 34 -24.37 -10.24 -27.69
N ASP A 35 -24.65 -9.57 -28.82
CA ASP A 35 -25.40 -10.10 -29.96
C ASP A 35 -24.45 -10.86 -30.90
N VAL A 36 -24.85 -12.05 -31.33
CA VAL A 36 -24.22 -12.75 -32.47
C VAL A 36 -25.31 -13.18 -33.44
N LYS A 37 -25.19 -12.71 -34.69
CA LYS A 37 -25.98 -13.11 -35.86
C LYS A 37 -25.27 -14.28 -36.55
N ASP A 38 -25.97 -15.37 -36.83
CA ASP A 38 -25.64 -16.23 -37.96
C ASP A 38 -26.89 -16.85 -38.59
N GLY A 39 -26.92 -16.81 -39.93
CA GLY A 39 -28.06 -17.15 -40.77
C GLY A 39 -28.25 -18.65 -40.93
N ILE A 40 -29.21 -19.18 -40.19
CA ILE A 40 -29.94 -20.41 -40.50
C ILE A 40 -31.40 -20.00 -40.64
N ASP A 41 -32.08 -20.52 -41.67
CA ASP A 41 -33.48 -20.24 -42.04
C ASP A 41 -34.37 -19.96 -40.82
N SER A 42 -34.67 -18.67 -40.60
CA SER A 42 -35.09 -18.14 -39.29
C SER A 42 -36.41 -18.74 -38.81
N ARG A 43 -37.27 -19.21 -39.73
CA ARG A 43 -38.54 -19.88 -39.37
C ARG A 43 -38.33 -21.23 -38.68
N LYS A 44 -37.34 -22.03 -39.11
CA LYS A 44 -37.06 -23.34 -38.49
C LYS A 44 -36.43 -23.22 -37.11
N GLN A 45 -35.60 -22.18 -36.89
CA GLN A 45 -35.05 -21.89 -35.57
C GLN A 45 -36.09 -21.36 -34.59
N ILE A 46 -37.06 -20.56 -35.06
CA ILE A 46 -38.11 -19.98 -34.22
C ILE A 46 -39.01 -21.08 -33.64
N ASP A 47 -39.42 -22.08 -34.43
CA ASP A 47 -40.28 -23.15 -33.93
C ASP A 47 -39.57 -24.06 -32.92
N VAL A 48 -38.29 -24.37 -33.14
CA VAL A 48 -37.48 -25.16 -32.18
C VAL A 48 -37.24 -24.37 -30.89
N LEU A 49 -36.96 -23.07 -30.99
CA LEU A 49 -36.76 -22.21 -29.81
C LEU A 49 -38.05 -22.03 -28.99
N ALA A 50 -39.19 -21.85 -29.65
CA ALA A 50 -40.50 -21.75 -29.00
C ALA A 50 -40.89 -23.04 -28.27
N LEU A 51 -40.63 -24.20 -28.89
CA LEU A 51 -40.81 -25.51 -28.25
C LEU A 51 -39.90 -25.69 -27.03
N THR A 52 -38.63 -25.23 -27.10
CA THR A 52 -37.72 -25.30 -25.95
C THR A 52 -38.05 -24.30 -24.84
N SER A 53 -38.68 -23.16 -25.14
CA SER A 53 -39.08 -22.18 -24.11
C SER A 53 -40.32 -22.60 -23.33
N ASP A 54 -41.28 -23.27 -23.98
CA ASP A 54 -42.53 -23.70 -23.33
C ASP A 54 -42.37 -24.98 -22.50
N LEU A 55 -41.34 -25.79 -22.76
CA LEU A 55 -41.06 -27.02 -22.01
C LEU A 55 -40.29 -26.81 -20.68
N GLY A 56 -40.27 -25.57 -20.17
CA GLY A 56 -40.22 -25.31 -18.72
C GLY A 56 -38.97 -25.75 -17.95
N SER A 57 -37.85 -26.05 -18.59
CA SER A 57 -36.61 -26.36 -17.86
C SER A 57 -35.84 -25.09 -17.53
N SER A 58 -36.30 -24.39 -16.49
CA SER A 58 -35.54 -23.31 -15.85
C SER A 58 -34.12 -23.73 -15.45
N SER A 59 -33.84 -25.04 -15.36
CA SER A 59 -32.51 -25.61 -15.11
C SER A 59 -31.52 -25.48 -16.28
N ILE A 60 -31.97 -25.25 -17.52
CA ILE A 60 -31.09 -25.14 -18.69
C ILE A 60 -30.39 -23.77 -18.76
N LEU A 61 -30.97 -22.72 -18.18
CA LEU A 61 -30.46 -21.36 -18.23
C LEU A 61 -29.08 -21.20 -17.55
N ASP A 62 -28.78 -22.01 -16.55
CA ASP A 62 -27.52 -21.94 -15.79
C ASP A 62 -26.43 -22.89 -16.29
N MET A 63 -26.67 -23.61 -17.39
CA MET A 63 -25.67 -24.49 -17.97
C MET A 63 -24.53 -23.71 -18.67
N PRO A 64 -23.28 -24.19 -18.60
CA PRO A 64 -22.20 -23.75 -19.46
C PRO A 64 -22.58 -23.79 -20.94
N ASP A 65 -22.11 -22.81 -21.73
CA ASP A 65 -22.46 -22.68 -23.15
C ASP A 65 -22.13 -23.91 -23.98
N GLU A 66 -21.05 -24.63 -23.64
CA GLU A 66 -20.67 -25.90 -24.27
C GLU A 66 -21.74 -26.98 -24.06
N LEU A 67 -22.32 -27.06 -22.86
CA LEU A 67 -23.40 -28.01 -22.56
C LEU A 67 -24.72 -27.57 -23.20
N LYS A 68 -25.01 -26.27 -23.24
CA LYS A 68 -26.16 -25.72 -23.96
C LYS A 68 -26.07 -26.04 -25.46
N SER A 69 -24.89 -25.91 -26.05
CA SER A 69 -24.64 -26.23 -27.45
C SER A 69 -24.85 -27.71 -27.72
N MET A 70 -24.29 -28.61 -26.90
CA MET A 70 -24.50 -30.06 -27.01
C MET A 70 -25.98 -30.44 -26.89
N HIS A 71 -26.70 -29.86 -25.91
CA HIS A 71 -28.12 -30.12 -25.70
C HIS A 71 -28.94 -29.65 -26.92
N LYS A 72 -28.70 -28.42 -27.38
CA LYS A 72 -29.35 -27.84 -28.56
C LYS A 72 -29.10 -28.65 -29.83
N GLU A 73 -27.87 -29.13 -30.03
CA GLU A 73 -27.53 -30.00 -31.16
C GLU A 73 -28.35 -31.30 -31.12
N LEU A 74 -28.47 -31.94 -29.95
CA LEU A 74 -29.20 -33.19 -29.80
C LEU A 74 -30.71 -33.03 -30.02
N VAL A 75 -31.29 -31.95 -29.50
CA VAL A 75 -32.69 -31.56 -29.74
C VAL A 75 -32.92 -31.28 -31.23
N SER A 76 -32.04 -30.49 -31.87
CA SER A 76 -32.12 -30.19 -33.30
C SER A 76 -32.02 -31.45 -34.16
N ASN A 77 -31.08 -32.35 -33.85
CA ASN A 77 -30.90 -33.60 -34.58
C ASN A 77 -32.12 -34.52 -34.43
N SER A 78 -32.76 -34.51 -33.27
CA SER A 78 -33.99 -35.30 -33.03
C SER A 78 -35.15 -34.77 -33.87
N TRP A 79 -35.30 -33.45 -33.98
CA TRP A 79 -36.29 -32.83 -34.88
C TRP A 79 -36.02 -33.15 -36.35
N ILE A 80 -34.77 -33.00 -36.81
CA ILE A 80 -34.37 -33.27 -38.20
C ILE A 80 -34.62 -34.73 -38.57
N LEU A 81 -34.26 -35.66 -37.68
CA LEU A 81 -34.52 -37.08 -37.85
C LEU A 81 -36.02 -37.34 -37.98
N GLY A 82 -36.84 -36.76 -37.10
CA GLY A 82 -38.29 -36.84 -37.18
C GLY A 82 -38.81 -36.40 -38.54
N ASN A 83 -38.46 -35.19 -38.97
CA ASN A 83 -38.88 -34.65 -40.26
C ASN A 83 -38.49 -35.55 -41.43
N SER A 84 -37.24 -36.01 -41.48
CA SER A 84 -36.77 -36.93 -42.51
C SER A 84 -37.59 -38.23 -42.52
N ASP A 85 -37.79 -38.85 -41.36
CA ASP A 85 -38.56 -40.09 -41.23
C ASP A 85 -40.01 -39.91 -41.68
N GLY A 86 -40.65 -38.80 -41.29
CA GLY A 86 -42.00 -38.43 -41.69
C GLY A 86 -42.14 -38.28 -43.20
N ARG A 87 -41.18 -37.57 -43.83
CA ARG A 87 -41.17 -37.36 -45.29
C ARG A 87 -41.00 -38.66 -46.07
N LEU A 88 -40.14 -39.54 -45.58
CA LEU A 88 -39.90 -40.86 -46.16
C LEU A 88 -40.99 -41.88 -45.80
N GLY A 89 -41.87 -41.52 -44.86
CA GLY A 89 -42.89 -42.41 -44.34
C GLY A 89 -42.32 -43.62 -43.60
N GLN A 90 -41.17 -43.48 -42.96
CA GLN A 90 -40.59 -44.54 -42.13
C GLN A 90 -41.43 -44.78 -40.87
N ARG A 91 -41.27 -45.94 -40.24
CA ARG A 91 -41.92 -46.21 -38.95
C ARG A 91 -41.31 -45.28 -37.89
N GLN A 92 -42.15 -44.70 -37.05
CA GLN A 92 -41.71 -43.87 -35.93
C GLN A 92 -40.73 -44.63 -35.01
N MET A 93 -39.70 -43.93 -34.55
CA MET A 93 -38.76 -44.43 -33.55
C MET A 93 -39.45 -44.73 -32.22
N THR A 94 -38.94 -45.71 -31.48
CA THR A 94 -39.50 -46.11 -30.18
C THR A 94 -39.02 -45.21 -29.05
N SER A 95 -39.76 -45.17 -27.93
CA SER A 95 -39.33 -44.47 -26.70
C SER A 95 -37.99 -44.98 -26.16
N GLU A 96 -37.68 -46.27 -26.34
CA GLU A 96 -36.41 -46.88 -25.95
C GLU A 96 -35.21 -46.25 -26.66
N PHE A 97 -35.37 -45.85 -27.93
CA PHE A 97 -34.33 -45.14 -28.68
C PHE A 97 -34.00 -43.79 -28.03
N PHE A 98 -35.01 -42.98 -27.70
CA PHE A 98 -34.81 -41.68 -27.04
C PHE A 98 -34.29 -41.81 -25.60
N MET A 99 -34.71 -42.86 -24.88
CA MET A 99 -34.12 -43.19 -23.58
C MET A 99 -32.62 -43.53 -23.71
N SER A 100 -32.21 -44.25 -24.76
CA SER A 100 -30.81 -44.53 -25.03
C SER A 100 -30.00 -43.26 -25.38
N LEU A 101 -30.58 -42.34 -26.15
CA LEU A 101 -29.99 -41.03 -26.46
C LEU A 101 -29.85 -40.16 -25.21
N ALA A 102 -30.88 -40.10 -24.38
CA ALA A 102 -30.87 -39.38 -23.10
C ALA A 102 -29.76 -39.92 -22.17
N ARG A 103 -29.54 -41.24 -22.13
CA ARG A 103 -28.41 -41.84 -21.40
C ARG A 103 -27.05 -41.41 -21.96
N GLN A 104 -26.88 -41.40 -23.27
CA GLN A 104 -25.62 -40.93 -23.89
C GLN A 104 -25.36 -39.45 -23.57
N LEU A 105 -26.40 -38.61 -23.66
CA LEU A 105 -26.31 -37.20 -23.30
C LEU A 105 -25.93 -37.04 -21.82
N ARG A 106 -26.63 -37.73 -20.90
CA ARG A 106 -26.31 -37.74 -19.46
C ARG A 106 -24.85 -38.11 -19.20
N MET A 107 -24.36 -39.17 -19.83
CA MET A 107 -22.96 -39.61 -19.66
C MET A 107 -21.96 -38.55 -20.11
N LYS A 108 -22.19 -37.91 -21.27
CA LYS A 108 -21.33 -36.82 -21.77
C LYS A 108 -21.38 -35.60 -20.84
N MET A 109 -22.58 -35.20 -20.41
CA MET A 109 -22.77 -34.08 -19.49
C MET A 109 -22.11 -34.35 -18.13
N LEU A 110 -22.30 -35.53 -17.55
CA LEU A 110 -21.69 -35.92 -16.29
C LEU A 110 -20.16 -35.94 -16.37
N TYR A 111 -19.59 -36.50 -17.45
CA TYR A 111 -18.14 -36.49 -17.65
C TYR A 111 -17.59 -35.05 -17.65
N PHE A 112 -18.22 -34.17 -18.42
CA PHE A 112 -17.83 -32.77 -18.52
C PHE A 112 -18.01 -32.00 -17.20
N LEU A 113 -19.16 -32.16 -16.55
CA LEU A 113 -19.49 -31.50 -15.29
C LEU A 113 -18.60 -31.99 -14.15
N LYS A 114 -18.25 -33.29 -14.09
CA LYS A 114 -17.29 -33.82 -13.11
C LYS A 114 -15.90 -33.22 -13.29
N GLY A 115 -15.42 -33.11 -14.53
CA GLY A 115 -14.17 -32.41 -14.83
C GLY A 115 -14.20 -30.93 -14.40
N LYS A 116 -15.30 -30.22 -14.68
CA LYS A 116 -15.48 -28.84 -14.19
C LYS A 116 -15.60 -28.76 -12.66
N LEU A 117 -16.24 -29.72 -12.02
CA LEU A 117 -16.36 -29.81 -10.56
C LEU A 117 -14.99 -29.99 -9.91
N GLU A 118 -14.16 -30.89 -10.42
CA GLU A 118 -12.77 -31.08 -9.96
C GLU A 118 -11.94 -29.80 -10.13
N ALA A 119 -12.02 -29.17 -11.30
CA ALA A 119 -11.35 -27.89 -11.55
C ALA A 119 -11.85 -26.77 -10.60
N SER A 120 -13.16 -26.72 -10.33
CA SER A 120 -13.74 -25.75 -9.39
C SER A 120 -13.33 -26.02 -7.94
N THR A 121 -13.15 -27.30 -7.58
CA THR A 121 -12.67 -27.72 -6.24
C THR A 121 -11.22 -27.31 -6.05
N ALA A 122 -10.37 -27.50 -7.06
CA ALA A 122 -8.99 -27.03 -7.05
C ALA A 122 -8.92 -25.50 -6.86
N LYS A 123 -9.71 -24.74 -7.63
CA LYS A 123 -9.81 -23.27 -7.49
C LYS A 123 -10.34 -22.85 -6.11
N LEU A 124 -11.32 -23.56 -5.55
CA LEU A 124 -11.86 -23.28 -4.23
C LEU A 124 -10.80 -23.49 -3.14
N ASN A 125 -10.04 -24.58 -3.21
CA ASN A 125 -8.96 -24.88 -2.27
C ASN A 125 -7.84 -23.83 -2.37
N GLU A 126 -7.42 -23.47 -3.59
CA GLU A 126 -6.43 -22.41 -3.80
C GLU A 126 -6.91 -21.06 -3.23
N ALA A 127 -8.15 -20.66 -3.54
CA ALA A 127 -8.72 -19.42 -3.02
C ALA A 127 -8.83 -19.42 -1.48
N ARG A 128 -9.14 -20.58 -0.88
CA ARG A 128 -9.17 -20.76 0.56
C ARG A 128 -7.78 -20.60 1.20
N GLU A 129 -6.76 -21.24 0.63
CA GLU A 129 -5.38 -21.12 1.13
C GLU A 129 -4.88 -19.67 1.06
N LEU A 130 -5.18 -18.96 -0.03
CA LEU A 130 -4.85 -17.55 -0.19
C LEU A 130 -5.60 -16.65 0.80
N MET A 131 -6.89 -16.92 1.03
CA MET A 131 -7.69 -16.21 2.04
C MET A 131 -7.14 -16.44 3.45
N ASP A 132 -6.81 -17.69 3.81
CA ASP A 132 -6.25 -18.03 5.12
C ASP A 132 -4.88 -17.38 5.34
N ALA A 133 -4.04 -17.34 4.30
CA ALA A 133 -2.77 -16.62 4.33
C ALA A 133 -2.97 -15.10 4.54
N ALA A 134 -3.92 -14.49 3.83
CA ALA A 134 -4.27 -13.08 4.00
C ALA A 134 -4.83 -12.80 5.41
N ALA A 135 -5.65 -13.70 5.96
CA ALA A 135 -6.20 -13.62 7.30
C ALA A 135 -5.09 -13.61 8.36
N ARG A 136 -4.11 -14.52 8.26
CA ARG A 136 -2.93 -14.55 9.14
C ARG A 136 -2.18 -13.21 9.10
N ARG A 137 -1.91 -12.68 7.91
CA ARG A 137 -1.24 -11.37 7.74
C ARG A 137 -2.03 -10.24 8.38
N LEU A 138 -3.35 -10.23 8.22
CA LEU A 138 -4.24 -9.24 8.85
C LEU A 138 -4.19 -9.33 10.38
N THR A 139 -4.22 -10.53 10.96
CA THR A 139 -4.09 -10.72 12.42
C THR A 139 -2.77 -10.15 12.94
N HIS A 140 -1.66 -10.39 12.23
CA HIS A 140 -0.36 -9.83 12.60
C HIS A 140 -0.33 -8.30 12.50
N ALA A 141 -0.84 -7.74 11.40
CA ALA A 141 -0.93 -6.29 11.23
C ALA A 141 -1.82 -5.64 12.31
N SER A 142 -2.93 -6.29 12.67
CA SER A 142 -3.83 -5.88 13.75
C SER A 142 -3.11 -5.87 15.11
N LYS A 143 -2.34 -6.93 15.43
CA LYS A 143 -1.54 -7.00 16.66
C LYS A 143 -0.46 -5.92 16.73
N LEU A 144 0.15 -5.56 15.59
CA LEU A 144 1.12 -4.46 15.52
C LEU A 144 0.43 -3.12 15.76
N LYS A 145 -0.72 -2.88 15.12
CA LYS A 145 -1.53 -1.67 15.30
C LYS A 145 -1.96 -1.50 16.75
N SER A 146 -2.55 -2.54 17.37
CA SER A 146 -2.99 -2.50 18.76
C SER A 146 -1.83 -2.31 19.75
N LYS A 147 -0.66 -2.88 19.47
CA LYS A 147 0.56 -2.61 20.26
C LYS A 147 0.97 -1.13 20.20
N MET A 148 0.84 -0.48 19.03
CA MET A 148 1.14 0.95 18.90
C MET A 148 0.08 1.83 19.57
N GLU A 149 -1.19 1.45 19.48
CA GLU A 149 -2.29 2.13 20.20
C GLU A 149 -2.09 2.03 21.71
N LYS A 150 -1.80 0.84 22.24
CA LYS A 150 -1.49 0.65 23.66
C LYS A 150 -0.27 1.46 24.12
N ARG A 151 0.77 1.57 23.28
CA ARG A 151 1.94 2.44 23.57
C ARG A 151 1.56 3.91 23.61
N LYS A 152 0.66 4.35 22.73
CA LYS A 152 0.13 5.72 22.73
C LYS A 152 -0.69 6.00 23.99
N GLU A 153 -1.52 5.05 24.42
CA GLU A 153 -2.31 5.15 25.65
C GLU A 153 -1.42 5.24 26.90
N LEU A 154 -0.39 4.39 26.99
CA LEU A 154 0.53 4.39 28.12
C LEU A 154 1.45 5.62 28.14
N HIS A 155 1.82 6.17 26.98
CA HIS A 155 2.77 7.27 26.85
C HIS A 155 2.32 8.31 25.81
N PRO A 156 1.24 9.07 26.07
CA PRO A 156 0.66 9.99 25.08
C PRO A 156 1.65 11.07 24.63
N GLY A 157 2.52 11.55 25.53
CA GLY A 157 3.57 12.53 25.19
C GLY A 157 4.53 12.05 24.11
N ARG A 158 4.86 10.75 24.08
CA ARG A 158 5.77 10.17 23.06
C ARG A 158 5.17 10.12 21.65
N PHE A 159 3.88 10.43 21.50
CA PHE A 159 3.16 10.46 20.23
C PHE A 159 2.50 11.82 19.97
N SER A 160 2.92 12.88 20.68
CA SER A 160 2.35 14.22 20.52
C SER A 160 3.13 15.01 19.46
N ILE A 161 2.47 15.37 18.36
CA ILE A 161 3.06 16.23 17.32
C ILE A 161 3.45 17.59 17.89
N LEU A 162 2.61 18.16 18.77
CA LEU A 162 2.90 19.44 19.40
C LEU A 162 4.16 19.37 20.26
N LEU A 163 4.32 18.29 21.04
CA LEU A 163 5.51 18.10 21.86
C LEU A 163 6.77 17.90 21.00
N MET A 164 6.66 17.16 19.88
CA MET A 164 7.73 17.04 18.89
C MET A 164 8.17 18.41 18.35
N LEU A 165 7.21 19.22 17.88
CA LEU A 165 7.48 20.56 17.36
C LEU A 165 8.07 21.46 18.42
N PHE A 166 7.54 21.43 19.65
CA PHE A 166 8.07 22.20 20.77
C PHE A 166 9.53 21.86 21.05
N TYR A 167 9.90 20.57 21.10
CA TYR A 167 11.28 20.14 21.30
C TYR A 167 12.20 20.55 20.15
N LEU A 168 11.74 20.43 18.90
CA LEU A 168 12.53 20.82 17.72
C LEU A 168 12.73 22.35 17.64
N ILE A 169 11.68 23.13 17.89
CA ILE A 169 11.74 24.60 17.91
C ILE A 169 12.66 25.05 19.05
N THR A 170 12.47 24.51 20.26
CA THR A 170 13.31 24.86 21.42
C THR A 170 14.77 24.50 21.15
N ALA A 171 15.06 23.31 20.62
CA ALA A 171 16.43 22.93 20.25
C ALA A 171 17.03 23.88 19.21
N THR A 172 16.25 24.27 18.21
CA THR A 172 16.69 25.21 17.15
C THR A 172 16.94 26.59 17.73
N LEU A 173 16.07 27.10 18.60
CA LEU A 173 16.23 28.40 19.25
C LEU A 173 17.44 28.42 20.17
N ILE A 174 17.67 27.37 20.97
CA ILE A 174 18.85 27.28 21.84
C ILE A 174 20.12 27.24 20.99
N LEU A 175 20.14 26.46 19.90
CA LEU A 175 21.30 26.39 19.01
C LEU A 175 21.57 27.74 18.32
N LEU A 176 20.52 28.45 17.89
CA LEU A 176 20.65 29.80 17.33
C LEU A 176 21.12 30.82 18.37
N ALA A 177 20.66 30.72 19.63
CA ALA A 177 21.08 31.58 20.72
C ALA A 177 22.53 31.32 21.17
N ASP A 178 23.04 30.12 20.91
CA ASP A 178 24.42 29.73 21.23
C ASP A 178 25.44 30.29 20.22
N ILE A 179 25.01 30.59 18.97
CA ILE A 179 25.90 31.16 17.94
C ILE A 179 26.51 32.51 18.37
N PRO A 180 25.72 33.51 18.80
CA PRO A 180 26.24 34.80 19.27
C PRO A 180 27.04 34.67 20.55
N LEU A 181 26.63 33.76 21.45
CA LEU A 181 27.35 33.50 22.69
C LEU A 181 28.75 32.96 22.37
N GLY A 182 28.84 31.93 21.52
CA GLY A 182 30.11 31.39 21.03
C GLY A 182 30.98 32.44 20.32
N LEU A 183 30.35 33.33 19.54
CA LEU A 183 31.05 34.45 18.89
C LEU A 183 31.65 35.44 19.90
N MET A 184 30.91 35.79 20.96
CA MET A 184 31.43 36.62 22.04
C MET A 184 32.53 35.91 22.84
N VAL A 185 32.41 34.60 23.08
CA VAL A 185 33.43 33.79 23.78
C VAL A 185 34.76 33.89 23.07
N THR A 186 34.77 33.59 21.77
CA THR A 186 36.01 33.64 20.99
C THR A 186 36.58 35.03 20.91
N GLN A 187 35.73 36.05 20.81
CA GLN A 187 36.24 37.41 20.73
C GLN A 187 36.93 37.83 22.03
N TYR A 188 36.32 37.51 23.19
CA TYR A 188 36.85 37.86 24.50
C TYR A 188 38.08 37.02 24.89
N ILE A 189 38.11 35.75 24.49
CA ILE A 189 39.23 34.85 24.79
C ILE A 189 40.44 35.14 23.92
N PHE A 190 40.24 35.50 22.64
CA PHE A 190 41.33 35.64 21.68
C PHE A 190 41.95 37.04 21.66
N ASP A 191 41.46 37.95 22.51
CA ASP A 191 41.90 39.35 22.61
C ASP A 191 42.07 40.02 21.23
N VAL A 192 41.16 39.66 20.30
CA VAL A 192 41.10 40.27 18.97
C VAL A 192 40.64 41.69 19.21
N ALA A 193 41.59 42.62 19.28
CA ALA A 193 41.32 44.03 19.45
C ALA A 193 40.20 44.42 18.47
N PRO A 194 39.12 45.10 18.91
CA PRO A 194 38.10 45.61 18.02
C PRO A 194 38.79 46.33 16.87
N THR A 195 38.77 45.74 15.68
CA THR A 195 39.47 46.33 14.53
C THR A 195 38.83 47.66 14.14
N ASP A 196 37.60 47.93 14.59
CA ASP A 196 36.94 49.23 14.55
C ASP A 196 35.92 49.34 15.70
N LEU A 197 35.60 50.56 16.15
CA LEU A 197 34.62 50.85 17.23
C LEU A 197 33.19 50.33 16.94
N ASP A 198 32.93 49.87 15.72
CA ASP A 198 31.65 49.35 15.26
C ASP A 198 31.71 47.83 15.08
N HIS A 199 31.40 47.09 16.14
CA HIS A 199 31.45 45.64 16.13
C HIS A 199 30.37 45.01 15.23
N ASP A 200 30.81 44.39 14.14
CA ASP A 200 29.98 43.59 13.21
C ASP A 200 29.19 42.46 13.90
N ILE A 201 29.74 41.86 14.97
CA ILE A 201 29.06 40.79 15.73
C ILE A 201 27.89 41.34 16.54
N THR A 202 28.01 42.53 17.15
CA THR A 202 26.88 43.18 17.83
C THR A 202 25.81 43.66 16.86
N LYS A 203 26.19 43.97 15.60
CA LYS A 203 25.26 44.35 14.53
C LYS A 203 24.49 43.15 13.94
N LEU A 204 24.86 41.90 14.25
CA LEU A 204 24.21 40.67 13.74
C LEU A 204 22.67 40.64 13.95
N PHE A 205 22.16 41.31 14.99
CA PHE A 205 20.72 41.44 15.26
C PHE A 205 20.18 42.87 15.23
N VAL A 206 21.01 43.86 14.86
CA VAL A 206 20.56 45.25 14.73
C VAL A 206 19.84 45.38 13.39
N LEU A 207 18.54 45.13 13.38
CA LEU A 207 17.71 45.17 12.17
C LEU A 207 17.52 46.58 11.58
N HIS A 208 17.92 47.65 12.29
CA HIS A 208 17.74 49.05 11.88
C HIS A 208 19.00 49.86 12.24
N SER A 209 20.05 49.76 11.43
CA SER A 209 21.02 50.85 11.35
C SER A 209 20.51 51.86 10.34
N ASN A 210 20.28 53.10 10.76
CA ASN A 210 19.90 54.22 9.87
C ASN A 210 21.05 54.64 8.90
N GLU A 211 22.03 53.78 8.68
CA GLU A 211 23.16 54.03 7.80
C GLU A 211 22.72 53.85 6.33
N PRO A 212 22.77 54.91 5.51
CA PRO A 212 22.31 54.89 4.13
C PRO A 212 23.14 53.99 3.19
N SER A 213 24.24 53.42 3.69
CA SER A 213 25.11 52.46 2.98
C SER A 213 24.71 51.00 3.15
N CYS A 214 23.83 50.65 4.10
CA CYS A 214 23.39 49.28 4.35
C CYS A 214 21.98 49.01 3.77
N SER A 215 21.80 49.23 2.47
CA SER A 215 20.54 48.90 1.75
C SER A 215 20.40 47.42 1.37
N GLY A 216 21.33 46.58 1.83
CA GLY A 216 21.28 45.13 1.59
C GLY A 216 20.25 44.44 2.47
N TYR A 217 19.56 43.44 1.89
CA TYR A 217 18.66 42.57 2.62
C TYR A 217 19.39 41.95 3.83
N LEU A 218 18.65 41.67 4.91
CA LEU A 218 19.12 41.05 6.18
C LEU A 218 20.09 39.87 5.96
N TYR A 219 19.94 39.17 4.83
CA TYR A 219 20.80 38.10 4.37
C TYR A 219 22.26 38.52 4.08
N ASP A 220 22.49 39.66 3.39
CA ASP A 220 23.83 40.09 3.00
C ASP A 220 24.65 40.53 4.21
N HIS A 221 24.00 41.19 5.19
CA HIS A 221 24.67 41.57 6.42
C HIS A 221 25.05 40.35 7.26
N VAL A 222 24.11 39.40 7.45
CA VAL A 222 24.38 38.16 8.18
C VAL A 222 25.48 37.34 7.50
N LEU A 223 25.48 37.23 6.17
CA LEU A 223 26.54 36.53 5.45
C LEU A 223 27.90 37.22 5.60
N ASN A 224 27.96 38.55 5.50
CA ASN A 224 29.23 39.27 5.66
C ASN A 224 29.82 39.10 7.07
N VAL A 225 28.98 39.12 8.11
CA VAL A 225 29.45 38.85 9.48
C VAL A 225 29.90 37.40 9.65
N ILE A 226 29.19 36.43 9.05
CA ILE A 226 29.57 35.01 9.06
C ILE A 226 30.89 34.77 8.32
N PHE A 227 31.07 35.35 7.12
CA PHE A 227 32.28 35.17 6.32
C PHE A 227 33.48 35.93 6.89
N GLY A 228 33.25 37.13 7.44
CA GLY A 228 34.28 37.89 8.15
C GLY A 228 34.80 37.18 9.40
N ASN A 229 33.93 36.42 10.08
CA ASN A 229 34.25 35.69 11.31
C ASN A 229 34.14 34.16 11.14
N TRP A 230 34.48 33.63 9.96
CA TRP A 230 34.22 32.23 9.61
C TRP A 230 34.88 31.21 10.55
N GLN A 231 36.05 31.54 11.09
CA GLN A 231 36.79 30.69 12.04
C GLN A 231 35.99 30.48 13.32
N VAL A 232 35.45 31.57 13.85
CA VAL A 232 34.61 31.57 15.04
C VAL A 232 33.30 30.83 14.78
N PHE A 233 32.68 31.10 13.63
CA PHE A 233 31.46 30.41 13.22
C PHE A 233 31.64 28.90 13.13
N LEU A 234 32.76 28.43 12.54
CA LEU A 234 33.11 27.01 12.49
C LEU A 234 33.32 26.41 13.88
N MET A 235 33.97 27.16 14.77
CA MET A 235 34.21 26.72 16.15
C MET A 235 32.89 26.54 16.91
N THR A 236 31.97 27.51 16.79
CA THR A 236 30.65 27.45 17.44
C THR A 236 29.79 26.32 16.86
N ILE A 237 29.81 26.13 15.54
CA ILE A 237 29.18 24.95 14.92
C ILE A 237 29.80 23.65 15.47
N GLY A 238 31.12 23.61 15.65
CA GLY A 238 31.81 22.44 16.20
C GLY A 238 31.37 22.09 17.61
N VAL A 239 31.22 23.09 18.47
CA VAL A 239 30.68 22.92 19.82
C VAL A 239 29.23 22.45 19.77
N ALA A 240 28.37 23.07 18.95
CA ALA A 240 26.98 22.64 18.79
C ALA A 240 26.86 21.19 18.28
N LEU A 241 27.63 20.83 17.25
CA LEU A 241 27.72 19.48 16.71
C LEU A 241 28.27 18.49 17.73
N SER A 242 29.14 18.94 18.64
CA SER A 242 29.69 18.09 19.69
C SER A 242 28.67 17.66 20.73
N ALA A 243 27.74 18.53 21.09
CA ALA A 243 26.67 18.16 21.99
C ALA A 243 25.63 17.25 21.32
N VAL A 244 25.35 17.48 20.03
CA VAL A 244 24.56 16.54 19.22
C VAL A 244 25.25 15.17 19.21
N TYR A 245 26.57 15.12 19.01
CA TYR A 245 27.35 13.88 19.06
C TYR A 245 27.26 13.19 20.41
N VAL A 246 27.53 13.89 21.53
CA VAL A 246 27.46 13.31 22.88
C VAL A 246 26.09 12.70 23.14
N LYS A 247 25.02 13.32 22.64
CA LYS A 247 23.66 12.77 22.78
C LYS A 247 23.40 11.57 21.87
N VAL A 248 23.81 11.63 20.59
CA VAL A 248 23.70 10.48 19.66
C VAL A 248 24.47 9.28 20.21
N PHE A 249 25.67 9.51 20.73
CA PHE A 249 26.52 8.52 21.38
C PHE A 249 25.86 7.99 22.65
N TYR A 250 25.33 8.88 23.52
CA TYR A 250 24.60 8.47 24.72
C TYR A 250 23.38 7.60 24.39
N ASP A 251 22.59 7.96 23.37
CA ASP A 251 21.41 7.18 22.98
C ASP A 251 21.79 5.82 22.36
N GLU A 252 22.94 5.72 21.68
CA GLU A 252 23.52 4.46 21.22
C GLU A 252 24.04 3.60 22.38
N LEU A 253 24.68 4.21 23.38
CA LEU A 253 25.27 3.52 24.53
C LEU A 253 24.22 3.11 25.58
N MET A 254 23.19 3.93 25.80
CA MET A 254 22.20 3.80 26.88
C MET A 254 20.86 3.15 26.48
N GLY A 255 20.74 2.61 25.26
CA GLY A 255 19.87 1.44 25.12
C GLY A 255 18.71 1.47 24.12
N HIS A 256 18.84 2.21 23.02
CA HIS A 256 18.18 1.80 21.78
C HIS A 256 19.23 1.27 20.80
N PRO A 257 19.84 0.09 21.06
CA PRO A 257 20.71 -0.49 20.07
C PRO A 257 19.85 -0.71 18.83
N VAL A 258 20.35 -0.26 17.69
CA VAL A 258 19.79 -0.58 16.37
C VAL A 258 19.54 -2.09 16.25
N ASP A 259 20.29 -2.91 17.00
CA ASP A 259 20.03 -4.34 17.17
C ASP A 259 18.64 -4.68 17.72
N LYS A 260 18.03 -3.90 18.61
CA LYS A 260 16.64 -4.14 19.06
C LYS A 260 15.66 -3.90 17.92
N GLU A 261 15.87 -2.88 17.08
CA GLU A 261 15.02 -2.62 15.91
C GLU A 261 15.25 -3.66 14.81
N VAL A 262 16.50 -3.98 14.50
CA VAL A 262 16.87 -5.03 13.56
C VAL A 262 16.38 -6.40 14.04
N ARG A 263 16.40 -6.68 15.35
CA ARG A 263 15.87 -7.92 15.93
C ARG A 263 14.35 -7.94 15.95
N GLN A 264 13.69 -6.81 16.23
CA GLN A 264 12.24 -6.69 16.07
C GLN A 264 11.81 -6.86 14.62
N PHE A 265 12.53 -6.26 13.68
CA PHE A 265 12.29 -6.43 12.25
C PHE A 265 12.57 -7.86 11.80
N ARG A 266 13.68 -8.48 12.24
CA ARG A 266 13.95 -9.91 11.99
C ARG A 266 12.87 -10.81 12.57
N MET A 267 12.35 -10.51 13.76
CA MET A 267 11.21 -11.24 14.30
C MET A 267 9.97 -11.05 13.44
N MET A 268 9.62 -9.82 13.06
CA MET A 268 8.48 -9.56 12.17
C MET A 268 8.63 -10.26 10.81
N ALA A 269 9.83 -10.24 10.23
CA ALA A 269 10.17 -10.92 8.98
C ALA A 269 10.14 -12.45 9.11
N LYS A 270 10.58 -13.00 10.26
CA LYS A 270 10.54 -14.45 10.52
C LYS A 270 9.11 -14.99 10.71
N PHE A 271 8.18 -14.15 11.16
CA PHE A 271 6.76 -14.49 11.20
C PHE A 271 6.07 -14.37 9.83
N GLU A 272 6.75 -13.78 8.86
CA GLU A 272 6.28 -13.59 7.50
C GLU A 272 6.90 -14.63 6.56
N ALA A 273 6.56 -15.91 6.78
CA ALA A 273 7.03 -17.02 5.95
C ALA A 273 6.69 -16.85 4.44
N ASP A 274 5.70 -16.01 4.11
CA ASP A 274 5.29 -15.73 2.73
C ASP A 274 5.77 -14.37 2.18
N THR A 275 6.48 -13.56 2.97
CA THR A 275 6.96 -12.28 2.42
C THR A 275 8.20 -12.55 1.62
N ASP A 276 8.12 -12.21 0.33
CA ASP A 276 9.18 -12.36 -0.65
C ASP A 276 10.53 -11.98 -0.02
N GLU A 277 11.45 -12.95 0.02
CA GLU A 277 12.74 -12.85 0.69
C GLU A 277 13.52 -11.63 0.17
N SER A 278 13.28 -11.24 -1.08
CA SER A 278 13.84 -10.05 -1.70
C SER A 278 13.41 -8.75 -1.00
N ILE A 279 12.15 -8.62 -0.56
CA ILE A 279 11.63 -7.43 0.14
C ILE A 279 12.25 -7.35 1.53
N ILE A 280 12.29 -8.47 2.25
CA ILE A 280 12.93 -8.55 3.59
C ILE A 280 14.41 -8.17 3.47
N LYS A 281 15.11 -8.74 2.48
CA LYS A 281 16.53 -8.47 2.24
C LYS A 281 16.77 -7.01 1.86
N ASN A 282 15.91 -6.41 1.04
CA ASN A 282 15.99 -5.01 0.68
C ASN A 282 15.78 -4.07 1.87
N GLU A 283 14.78 -4.33 2.72
CA GLU A 283 14.55 -3.56 3.94
C GLU A 283 15.65 -3.75 4.98
N LEU A 284 16.16 -4.97 5.14
CA LEU A 284 17.28 -5.26 6.03
C LEU A 284 18.55 -4.56 5.56
N ASN A 285 18.82 -4.57 4.25
CA ASN A 285 19.91 -3.81 3.65
C ASN A 285 19.70 -2.30 3.77
N ARG A 286 18.45 -1.81 3.72
CA ARG A 286 18.12 -0.39 3.93
C ARG A 286 18.40 0.00 5.38
N MET A 287 17.97 -0.78 6.36
CA MET A 287 18.27 -0.54 7.78
C MET A 287 19.76 -0.62 8.08
N LYS A 288 20.47 -1.61 7.53
CA LYS A 288 21.94 -1.69 7.63
C LYS A 288 22.60 -0.46 7.03
N ARG A 289 22.19 -0.02 5.84
CA ARG A 289 22.70 1.20 5.22
C ARG A 289 22.46 2.42 6.09
N TRP A 290 21.25 2.60 6.64
CA TRP A 290 20.96 3.69 7.57
C TRP A 290 21.79 3.62 8.84
N HIS A 291 22.04 2.42 9.35
CA HIS A 291 22.93 2.23 10.50
C HIS A 291 24.37 2.65 10.18
N TYR A 292 24.93 2.20 9.05
CA TYR A 292 26.27 2.60 8.63
C TYR A 292 26.37 4.09 8.33
N VAL A 293 25.36 4.69 7.69
CA VAL A 293 25.30 6.14 7.45
C VAL A 293 25.26 6.88 8.79
N ARG A 294 24.43 6.45 9.73
CA ARG A 294 24.36 7.03 11.07
C ARG A 294 25.70 6.90 11.80
N LEU A 295 26.34 5.74 11.76
CA LEU A 295 27.64 5.51 12.37
C LEU A 295 28.74 6.37 11.71
N ALA A 296 28.75 6.47 10.39
CA ALA A 296 29.67 7.34 9.65
C ALA A 296 29.46 8.81 10.02
N VAL A 297 28.20 9.28 10.09
CA VAL A 297 27.87 10.64 10.56
C VAL A 297 28.34 10.84 12.00
N SER A 298 28.11 9.88 12.90
CA SER A 298 28.62 9.94 14.28
C SER A 298 30.15 10.05 14.33
N VAL A 299 30.87 9.28 13.50
CA VAL A 299 32.34 9.35 13.42
C VAL A 299 32.82 10.69 12.86
N ILE A 300 32.15 11.23 11.84
CA ILE A 300 32.46 12.56 11.28
C ILE A 300 32.23 13.62 12.34
N LEU A 301 31.08 13.58 13.04
CA LEU A 301 30.76 14.51 14.11
C LEU A 301 31.82 14.41 15.22
N PHE A 302 32.18 13.22 15.67
CA PHE A 302 33.26 12.99 16.65
C PHE A 302 34.61 13.54 16.21
N SER A 303 34.99 13.30 14.96
CA SER A 303 36.26 13.80 14.43
C SER A 303 36.26 15.33 14.43
N PHE A 304 35.11 15.94 14.10
CA PHE A 304 34.91 17.37 14.16
C PHE A 304 34.94 17.91 15.60
N THR A 305 34.37 17.18 16.57
CA THR A 305 34.44 17.58 17.99
C THR A 305 35.87 17.57 18.50
N VAL A 306 36.62 16.49 18.24
CA VAL A 306 38.01 16.33 18.65
C VAL A 306 38.88 17.40 18.00
N TYR A 307 38.67 17.68 16.70
CA TYR A 307 39.34 18.75 15.99
C TYR A 307 39.04 20.12 16.60
N THR A 308 37.77 20.40 16.91
CA THR A 308 37.37 21.67 17.54
C THR A 308 38.02 21.83 18.91
N ILE A 309 38.06 20.77 19.73
CA ILE A 309 38.74 20.76 21.03
C ILE A 309 40.25 21.00 20.86
N TYR A 310 40.87 20.38 19.86
CA TYR A 310 42.30 20.57 19.55
C TYR A 310 42.61 22.02 19.17
N VAL A 311 41.87 22.59 18.21
CA VAL A 311 42.04 23.99 17.77
C VAL A 311 41.80 24.96 18.92
N LEU A 312 40.76 24.73 19.72
CA LEU A 312 40.51 25.50 20.95
C LEU A 312 41.68 25.42 21.94
N GLY A 313 42.30 24.25 22.07
CA GLY A 313 43.47 24.04 22.92
C GLY A 313 44.71 24.78 22.43
N GLU A 314 44.98 24.73 21.12
CA GLU A 314 46.11 25.42 20.48
C GLU A 314 45.97 26.94 20.62
N VAL A 315 44.78 27.46 20.32
CA VAL A 315 44.44 28.87 20.54
C VAL A 315 44.68 29.27 21.98
N ARG A 316 44.16 28.49 22.94
CA ARG A 316 44.26 28.81 24.37
C ARG A 316 45.71 28.84 24.83
N SER A 317 46.54 27.93 24.32
CA SER A 317 47.97 27.92 24.59
C SER A 317 48.64 29.20 24.07
N ALA A 318 48.32 29.61 22.83
CA ALA A 318 48.87 30.82 22.24
C ALA A 318 48.45 32.09 23.00
N THR A 319 47.20 32.16 23.46
CA THR A 319 46.72 33.28 24.28
C THR A 319 47.31 33.31 25.67
N GLU A 320 47.53 32.15 26.29
CA GLU A 320 48.22 32.09 27.59
C GLU A 320 49.67 32.58 27.47
N GLU A 321 50.35 32.29 26.36
CA GLU A 321 51.69 32.81 26.07
C GLU A 321 51.70 34.33 25.84
N THR A 322 50.75 34.89 25.06
CA THR A 322 50.68 36.34 24.87
C THR A 322 50.33 37.08 26.16
N ILE A 323 49.37 36.58 26.95
CA ILE A 323 49.03 37.16 28.25
C ILE A 323 50.23 37.11 29.21
N LYS A 324 50.96 35.99 29.27
CA LYS A 324 52.19 35.90 30.07
C LYS A 324 53.24 36.90 29.59
N SER A 325 53.40 37.07 28.28
CA SER A 325 54.35 38.01 27.70
C SER A 325 53.98 39.48 27.99
N GLN A 326 52.71 39.86 27.86
CA GLN A 326 52.23 41.21 28.19
C GLN A 326 52.26 41.49 29.70
N ALA A 327 51.93 40.50 30.53
CA ALA A 327 52.08 40.61 31.97
C ALA A 327 53.57 40.81 32.37
N SER A 328 54.51 40.11 31.72
CA SER A 328 55.93 40.36 31.96
C SER A 328 56.39 41.74 31.49
N ILE A 329 55.90 42.24 30.35
CA ILE A 329 56.25 43.56 29.82
C ILE A 329 55.71 44.69 30.72
N SER A 330 54.46 44.58 31.17
CA SER A 330 53.84 45.57 32.06
C SER A 330 54.43 45.58 33.48
N ILE A 331 54.92 44.44 33.98
CA ILE A 331 55.67 44.38 35.24
C ILE A 331 57.05 45.03 35.07
N ASP A 332 57.75 44.79 33.96
CA ASP A 332 59.05 45.42 33.68
C ASP A 332 58.93 46.94 33.44
N GLU A 333 57.87 47.42 32.79
CA GLU A 333 57.60 48.86 32.63
C GLU A 333 57.28 49.52 33.97
N ASN A 334 56.46 48.89 34.82
CA ASN A 334 56.16 49.43 36.15
C ASN A 334 57.39 49.41 37.08
N ILE A 335 58.27 48.40 36.98
CA ILE A 335 59.54 48.34 37.73
C ILE A 335 60.50 49.43 37.24
N LYS A 336 60.62 49.65 35.93
CA LYS A 336 61.45 50.72 35.38
C LYS A 336 60.95 52.13 35.73
N SER A 337 59.64 52.34 35.75
CA SER A 337 59.07 53.62 36.22
C SER A 337 59.25 53.82 37.73
N LEU A 338 59.31 52.75 38.53
CA LEU A 338 59.61 52.84 39.97
C LEU A 338 61.10 53.14 40.25
N ASP A 339 62.01 52.64 39.42
CA ASP A 339 63.46 52.92 39.55
C ASP A 339 63.85 54.31 39.02
N GLU A 340 63.09 54.90 38.09
CA GLU A 340 63.35 56.28 37.61
C GLU A 340 62.84 57.37 38.56
N ASP A 341 61.76 57.14 39.33
CA ASP A 341 61.22 58.14 40.26
C ASP A 341 61.79 58.06 41.69
N SER A 342 62.57 57.03 42.04
CA SER A 342 63.14 56.86 43.38
C SER A 342 64.48 57.59 43.60
N SER A 343 64.88 58.49 42.68
CA SER A 343 66.09 59.31 42.81
C SER A 343 65.87 60.74 43.34
N GLN A 344 64.64 61.22 43.55
CA GLN A 344 64.42 62.54 44.16
C GLN A 344 63.20 62.61 45.08
N ALA A 345 63.46 63.21 46.26
CA ALA A 345 62.53 63.74 47.25
C ALA A 345 62.07 62.81 48.40
N ILE A 346 62.84 62.92 49.49
CA ILE A 346 62.33 62.93 50.87
C ILE A 346 61.25 64.02 50.99
N SER A 347 60.00 63.67 51.30
CA SER A 347 59.13 64.50 52.15
C SER A 347 57.90 63.73 52.62
N GLU A 348 57.67 63.83 53.93
CA GLU A 348 56.60 63.27 54.74
C GLU A 348 55.18 63.64 54.25
N ASN A 349 54.28 62.66 54.11
CA ASN A 349 53.13 62.48 55.02
C ASN A 349 52.28 61.24 54.62
N PRO A 350 51.91 60.36 55.57
CA PRO A 350 51.06 59.22 55.31
C PRO A 350 49.60 59.56 55.63
N ARG A 351 48.69 59.45 54.66
CA ARG A 351 47.25 59.32 54.95
C ARG A 351 46.45 58.86 53.74
N GLY A 352 46.00 57.60 53.82
CA GLY A 352 44.75 57.17 53.21
C GLY A 352 44.86 56.38 51.92
N ASP A 353 45.79 55.43 51.82
CA ASP A 353 45.70 54.34 50.85
C ASP A 353 44.47 53.50 51.15
N VAL A 354 43.38 53.87 50.50
CA VAL A 354 42.30 52.94 50.19
C VAL A 354 42.80 52.08 49.05
N ALA A 355 43.60 51.07 49.38
CA ALA A 355 43.86 49.91 48.54
C ALA A 355 42.54 49.10 48.41
N LEU A 356 41.55 49.70 47.75
CA LEU A 356 40.31 49.05 47.35
C LEU A 356 40.63 48.10 46.19
N THR A 357 40.91 46.86 46.58
CA THR A 357 40.34 45.66 45.95
C THR A 357 40.66 45.41 44.46
N ASP A 358 41.93 45.45 44.06
CA ASP A 358 42.34 44.81 42.79
C ASP A 358 42.11 43.28 42.84
N ASP A 359 42.22 42.68 44.03
CA ASP A 359 41.86 41.27 44.28
C ASP A 359 40.35 40.97 44.14
N GLY A 360 39.49 41.98 44.35
CA GLY A 360 38.04 41.86 44.20
C GLY A 360 37.61 41.78 42.73
N HIS A 361 38.20 42.64 41.90
CA HIS A 361 37.96 42.64 40.45
C HIS A 361 38.53 41.38 39.77
N LYS A 362 39.70 40.90 40.19
CA LYS A 362 40.24 39.61 39.69
C LYS A 362 39.38 38.41 40.08
N LYS A 363 38.83 38.36 41.31
CA LYS A 363 37.92 37.28 41.73
C LYS A 363 36.56 37.31 41.02
N LEU A 364 35.99 38.49 40.77
CA LEU A 364 34.74 38.64 40.00
C LEU A 364 34.93 38.31 38.51
N ALA A 365 36.06 38.70 37.91
CA ALA A 365 36.37 38.33 36.52
C ALA A 365 36.55 36.80 36.38
N THR A 366 37.20 36.16 37.37
CA THR A 366 37.42 34.71 37.34
C THR A 366 36.10 33.93 37.49
N SER A 367 35.18 34.35 38.37
CA SER A 367 33.89 33.67 38.54
C SER A 367 32.94 33.87 37.36
N SER A 368 32.96 35.06 36.74
CA SER A 368 32.21 35.36 35.51
C SER A 368 32.63 34.43 34.35
N ASN A 369 33.94 34.23 34.17
CA ASN A 369 34.48 33.36 33.12
C ASN A 369 34.04 31.89 33.28
N TRP A 370 34.00 31.37 34.51
CA TRP A 370 33.53 30.00 34.77
C TRP A 370 32.02 29.83 34.53
N MET A 371 31.20 30.79 34.96
CA MET A 371 29.76 30.80 34.68
C MET A 371 29.49 30.80 33.18
N PHE A 372 30.26 31.59 32.44
CA PHE A 372 30.12 31.70 31.00
C PHE A 372 30.54 30.42 30.27
N ILE A 373 31.69 29.83 30.60
CA ILE A 373 32.11 28.50 30.07
C ILE A 373 31.05 27.43 30.38
N LEU A 374 30.48 27.44 31.59
CA LEU A 374 29.43 26.52 31.98
C LEU A 374 28.18 26.68 31.10
N ILE A 375 27.73 27.93 30.85
CA ILE A 375 26.57 28.21 30.00
C ILE A 375 26.83 27.78 28.55
N SER A 376 28.01 28.08 28.00
CA SER A 376 28.40 27.68 26.63
C SER A 376 28.51 26.15 26.45
N LEU A 377 28.70 25.38 27.52
CA LEU A 377 28.61 23.92 27.47
C LEU A 377 27.18 23.41 27.70
N LEU A 378 26.44 24.06 28.59
CA LEU A 378 25.09 23.64 28.99
C LEU A 378 24.08 23.80 27.84
N PHE A 379 24.14 24.91 27.08
CA PHE A 379 23.19 25.22 26.02
C PHE A 379 23.22 24.18 24.89
N PRO A 380 24.38 23.83 24.30
CA PRO A 380 24.50 22.74 23.35
C PRO A 380 23.94 21.42 23.88
N ILE A 381 24.23 21.07 25.14
CA ILE A 381 23.76 19.82 25.75
C ILE A 381 22.23 19.80 25.84
N ILE A 382 21.61 20.90 26.31
CA ILE A 382 20.15 21.01 26.39
C ILE A 382 19.54 20.96 24.99
N ALA A 383 20.11 21.67 24.01
CA ALA A 383 19.66 21.63 22.62
C ALA A 383 19.72 20.19 22.05
N GLY A 384 20.81 19.47 22.27
CA GLY A 384 20.98 18.08 21.86
C GLY A 384 19.95 17.15 22.51
N VAL A 385 19.68 17.31 23.82
CA VAL A 385 18.64 16.56 24.54
C VAL A 385 17.26 16.85 23.96
N CYS A 386 16.89 18.12 23.76
CA CYS A 386 15.63 18.51 23.15
C CYS A 386 15.49 17.91 21.74
N PHE A 387 16.52 18.01 20.90
CA PHE A 387 16.49 17.48 19.55
C PHE A 387 16.29 15.95 19.52
N SER A 388 16.98 15.21 20.39
CA SER A 388 16.80 13.76 20.54
C SER A 388 15.38 13.39 20.99
N LEU A 389 14.82 14.12 21.97
CA LEU A 389 13.43 13.91 22.39
C LEU A 389 12.45 14.17 21.23
N GLY A 390 12.66 15.24 20.46
CA GLY A 390 11.88 15.54 19.26
C GLY A 390 11.95 14.43 18.20
N ILE A 391 13.15 13.96 17.86
CA ILE A 391 13.36 12.86 16.89
C ILE A 391 12.70 11.57 17.37
N ASN A 392 12.78 11.25 18.66
CA ASN A 392 12.17 10.03 19.20
C ASN A 392 10.64 10.08 19.07
N VAL A 393 10.01 11.23 19.35
CA VAL A 393 8.57 11.41 19.12
C VAL A 393 8.23 11.26 17.64
N TRP A 394 9.03 11.84 16.74
CA TRP A 394 8.85 11.70 15.30
C TRP A 394 8.93 10.24 14.83
N HIS A 395 9.90 9.49 15.34
CA HIS A 395 10.05 8.06 15.05
C HIS A 395 8.80 7.26 15.49
N ASN A 396 8.31 7.50 16.71
CA ASN A 396 7.12 6.83 17.24
C ASN A 396 5.87 7.15 16.40
N LEU A 397 5.70 8.41 15.97
CA LEU A 397 4.62 8.82 15.06
C LEU A 397 4.71 8.10 13.71
N ARG A 398 5.90 8.04 13.12
CA ARG A 398 6.14 7.34 11.85
C ARG A 398 5.84 5.85 11.97
N LEU A 399 6.25 5.20 13.06
CA LEU A 399 6.00 3.78 13.30
C LEU A 399 4.49 3.49 13.48
N LYS A 400 3.76 4.36 14.18
CA LYS A 400 2.30 4.29 14.29
C LYS A 400 1.64 4.41 12.90
N HIS A 401 2.06 5.38 12.10
CA HIS A 401 1.53 5.58 10.76
C HIS A 401 1.80 4.38 9.85
N PHE A 402 3.02 3.83 9.89
CA PHE A 402 3.38 2.61 9.18
C PHE A 402 2.51 1.42 9.59
N ALA A 403 2.28 1.22 10.90
CA ALA A 403 1.41 0.15 11.39
C ALA A 403 -0.05 0.32 10.89
N LYS A 404 -0.58 1.55 10.87
CA LYS A 404 -1.91 1.86 10.31
C LYS A 404 -1.99 1.57 8.82
N GLN A 405 -1.05 2.07 8.02
CA GLN A 405 -1.00 1.82 6.57
C GLN A 405 -0.91 0.33 6.25
N ARG A 406 -0.07 -0.39 6.98
CA ARG A 406 0.09 -1.84 6.81
C ARG A 406 -1.21 -2.59 7.13
N PHE A 407 -1.89 -2.23 8.22
CA PHE A 407 -3.19 -2.79 8.56
C PHE A 407 -4.21 -2.56 7.45
N ASN A 408 -4.35 -1.33 6.95
CA ASN A 408 -5.29 -1.00 5.88
C ASN A 408 -4.99 -1.80 4.60
N LYS A 409 -3.70 -1.95 4.25
CA LYS A 409 -3.27 -2.75 3.09
C LYS A 409 -3.64 -4.23 3.25
N CYS A 410 -3.34 -4.83 4.41
CA CYS A 410 -3.71 -6.22 4.69
C CYS A 410 -5.22 -6.43 4.76
N GLN A 411 -5.97 -5.45 5.26
CA GLN A 411 -7.43 -5.50 5.31
C GLN A 411 -8.05 -5.49 3.91
N LYS A 412 -7.52 -4.65 3.01
CA LYS A 412 -7.94 -4.62 1.60
C LYS A 412 -7.61 -5.92 0.89
N ASP A 413 -6.41 -6.45 1.10
CA ASP A 413 -6.00 -7.75 0.54
C ASP A 413 -6.91 -8.89 1.01
N TYR A 414 -7.17 -8.98 2.32
CA TYR A 414 -8.12 -9.94 2.88
C TYR A 414 -9.53 -9.82 2.28
N SER A 415 -10.05 -8.59 2.16
CA SER A 415 -11.38 -8.34 1.55
C SER A 415 -11.44 -8.84 0.10
N ASN A 416 -10.41 -8.54 -0.70
CA ASN A 416 -10.31 -9.03 -2.08
C ASN A 416 -10.28 -10.56 -2.14
N ARG A 417 -9.43 -11.21 -1.32
CA ARG A 417 -9.33 -12.67 -1.27
C ARG A 417 -10.60 -13.34 -0.77
N SER A 418 -11.31 -12.72 0.18
CA SER A 418 -12.61 -13.20 0.65
C SER A 418 -13.67 -13.15 -0.46
N ASN A 419 -13.65 -12.11 -1.31
CA ASN A 419 -14.54 -12.02 -2.47
C ASN A 419 -14.21 -13.08 -3.52
N ASP A 420 -12.93 -13.33 -3.79
CA ASP A 420 -12.48 -14.38 -4.70
C ASP A 420 -12.89 -15.78 -4.19
N PHE A 421 -12.76 -16.03 -2.89
CA PHE A 421 -13.24 -17.26 -2.25
C PHE A 421 -14.76 -17.43 -2.40
N SER A 422 -15.54 -16.38 -2.15
CA SER A 422 -17.00 -16.40 -2.33
C SER A 422 -17.41 -16.73 -3.77
N LYS A 423 -16.73 -16.14 -4.76
CA LYS A 423 -16.95 -16.46 -6.19
C LYS A 423 -16.60 -17.90 -6.50
N ALA A 424 -15.47 -18.41 -6.02
CA ALA A 424 -15.06 -19.80 -6.21
C ALA A 424 -16.06 -20.77 -5.55
N GLN A 425 -16.58 -20.43 -4.37
CA GLN A 425 -17.59 -21.21 -3.66
C GLN A 425 -18.92 -21.25 -4.41
N ALA A 426 -19.36 -20.13 -4.98
CA ALA A 426 -20.57 -20.07 -5.80
C ALA A 426 -20.43 -20.93 -7.08
N LEU A 427 -19.27 -20.88 -7.75
CA LEU A 427 -18.99 -21.71 -8.91
C LEU A 427 -18.99 -23.21 -8.57
N PHE A 428 -18.36 -23.59 -7.45
CA PHE A 428 -18.37 -24.96 -6.96
C PHE A 428 -19.81 -25.43 -6.66
N ALA A 429 -20.59 -24.63 -5.94
CA ALA A 429 -21.98 -24.96 -5.59
C ALA A 429 -22.85 -25.13 -6.84
N ASN A 430 -22.68 -24.26 -7.85
CA ASN A 430 -23.41 -24.39 -9.11
C ASN A 430 -23.02 -25.68 -9.86
N CYS A 431 -21.72 -25.98 -9.96
CA CYS A 431 -21.27 -27.23 -10.58
C CYS A 431 -21.80 -28.46 -9.85
N GLN A 432 -21.77 -28.46 -8.52
CA GLN A 432 -22.28 -29.54 -7.69
C GLN A 432 -23.80 -29.73 -7.87
N TYR A 433 -24.55 -28.62 -7.92
CA TYR A 433 -25.98 -28.65 -8.22
C TYR A 433 -26.27 -29.27 -9.59
N LEU A 434 -25.58 -28.82 -10.64
CA LEU A 434 -25.75 -29.37 -12.01
C LEU A 434 -25.39 -30.86 -12.09
N VAL A 435 -24.33 -31.29 -11.40
CA VAL A 435 -23.99 -32.73 -11.29
C VAL A 435 -25.13 -33.48 -10.62
N SER A 436 -25.66 -32.99 -9.49
CA SER A 436 -26.76 -33.65 -8.78
C SER A 436 -28.04 -33.75 -9.63
N GLN A 437 -28.35 -32.72 -10.42
CA GLN A 437 -29.48 -32.72 -11.35
C GLN A 437 -29.27 -33.76 -12.46
N CYS A 438 -28.07 -33.86 -13.02
CA CYS A 438 -27.75 -34.86 -14.04
C CYS A 438 -27.65 -36.29 -13.47
N GLU A 439 -27.44 -36.45 -12.16
CA GLU A 439 -27.42 -37.77 -11.50
C GLU A 439 -28.81 -38.29 -11.12
N ASP A 440 -29.81 -37.40 -11.03
CA ASP A 440 -31.21 -37.79 -10.80
C ASP A 440 -31.71 -38.72 -11.93
N GLU A 441 -32.46 -39.75 -11.58
CA GLU A 441 -33.10 -40.63 -12.56
C GLU A 441 -34.15 -39.87 -13.38
N LYS A 442 -34.85 -38.90 -12.76
CA LYS A 442 -35.84 -38.06 -13.45
C LYS A 442 -35.24 -37.28 -14.61
N PHE A 443 -33.95 -36.94 -14.55
CA PHE A 443 -33.28 -36.30 -15.68
C PHE A 443 -33.35 -37.15 -16.95
N LEU A 444 -33.21 -38.48 -16.85
CA LEU A 444 -33.30 -39.35 -18.01
C LEU A 444 -34.71 -39.36 -18.59
N ASP A 445 -35.72 -39.43 -17.72
CA ASP A 445 -37.12 -39.43 -18.13
C ASP A 445 -37.47 -38.11 -18.81
N ASP A 446 -37.18 -36.98 -18.18
CA ASP A 446 -37.45 -35.63 -18.70
C ASP A 446 -36.76 -35.40 -20.05
N GLN A 447 -35.48 -35.77 -20.18
CA GLN A 447 -34.76 -35.62 -21.43
C GLN A 447 -35.26 -36.60 -22.50
N SER A 448 -35.63 -37.83 -22.14
CA SER A 448 -36.18 -38.79 -23.12
C SER A 448 -37.54 -38.32 -23.66
N ILE A 449 -38.40 -37.75 -22.80
CA ILE A 449 -39.70 -37.19 -23.17
C ILE A 449 -39.50 -35.98 -24.09
N LEU A 450 -38.59 -35.07 -23.71
CA LEU A 450 -38.26 -33.89 -24.53
C LEU A 450 -37.81 -34.30 -25.93
N LEU A 451 -36.81 -35.19 -26.03
CA LEU A 451 -36.26 -35.64 -27.31
C LEU A 451 -37.31 -36.36 -28.16
N HIS A 452 -38.14 -37.22 -27.53
CA HIS A 452 -39.22 -37.91 -28.24
C HIS A 452 -40.29 -36.94 -28.74
N HIS A 453 -40.70 -35.97 -27.92
CA HIS A 453 -41.68 -34.96 -28.33
C HIS A 453 -41.16 -34.10 -29.48
N THR A 454 -39.89 -33.66 -29.40
CA THR A 454 -39.23 -32.92 -30.47
C THR A 454 -39.16 -33.73 -31.77
N TYR A 455 -38.86 -35.04 -31.67
CA TYR A 455 -38.89 -35.94 -32.81
C TYR A 455 -40.29 -36.08 -33.41
N LEU A 456 -41.32 -36.31 -32.59
CA LEU A 456 -42.70 -36.46 -33.07
C LEU A 456 -43.19 -35.20 -33.78
N HIS A 457 -42.85 -34.03 -33.26
CA HIS A 457 -43.16 -32.76 -33.92
C HIS A 457 -42.48 -32.65 -35.28
N GLY A 458 -41.19 -33.00 -35.36
CA GLY A 458 -40.48 -33.09 -36.65
C GLY A 458 -41.16 -34.06 -37.60
N TYR A 459 -41.53 -35.25 -37.11
CA TYR A 459 -42.18 -36.30 -37.88
C TYR A 459 -43.52 -35.87 -38.48
N GLN A 460 -44.41 -35.30 -37.67
CA GLN A 460 -45.70 -34.78 -38.13
C GLN A 460 -45.50 -33.74 -39.24
N ARG A 461 -44.56 -32.82 -39.04
CA ARG A 461 -44.24 -31.81 -40.05
C ARG A 461 -43.72 -32.41 -41.35
N GLY A 462 -42.86 -33.41 -41.25
CA GLY A 462 -42.35 -34.12 -42.43
C GLY A 462 -43.43 -34.87 -43.20
N VAL A 463 -44.44 -35.41 -42.50
CA VAL A 463 -45.60 -36.03 -43.14
C VAL A 463 -46.41 -34.99 -43.92
N GLU A 464 -46.72 -33.85 -43.30
CA GLU A 464 -47.43 -32.74 -43.95
C GLU A 464 -46.67 -32.24 -45.19
N GLU A 465 -45.37 -31.99 -45.07
CA GLU A 465 -44.53 -31.48 -46.17
C GLU A 465 -44.40 -32.48 -47.34
N ALA A 466 -44.51 -33.78 -47.08
CA ALA A 466 -44.49 -34.79 -48.14
C ALA A 466 -45.81 -34.90 -48.89
N ASP A 467 -46.87 -34.28 -48.35
CA ASP A 467 -48.20 -34.24 -48.93
C ASP A 467 -48.51 -32.83 -49.52
N ASP A 468 -47.73 -31.80 -49.16
CA ASP A 468 -47.76 -30.47 -49.79
C ASP A 468 -47.48 -30.55 -51.31
N GLY A 469 -48.51 -30.28 -52.11
CA GLY A 469 -48.47 -30.32 -53.58
C GLY A 469 -49.07 -31.56 -54.23
N LEU A 470 -49.46 -32.56 -53.44
CA LEU A 470 -50.29 -33.68 -53.90
C LEU A 470 -51.77 -33.31 -53.73
N SER A 471 -52.61 -33.65 -54.71
CA SER A 471 -54.07 -33.53 -54.52
C SER A 471 -54.55 -34.52 -53.44
N GLU A 472 -55.67 -34.22 -52.76
CA GLU A 472 -56.23 -35.14 -51.74
C GLU A 472 -56.35 -36.59 -52.24
N VAL A 473 -56.66 -36.77 -53.52
CA VAL A 473 -56.73 -38.07 -54.19
C VAL A 473 -55.35 -38.75 -54.24
N GLN A 474 -54.30 -38.01 -54.59
CA GLN A 474 -52.92 -38.53 -54.66
C GLN A 474 -52.36 -38.86 -53.27
N VAL A 475 -52.74 -38.09 -52.25
CA VAL A 475 -52.41 -38.38 -50.85
C VAL A 475 -53.06 -39.71 -50.43
N VAL A 476 -54.37 -39.86 -50.67
CA VAL A 476 -55.09 -41.11 -50.37
C VAL A 476 -54.51 -42.28 -51.15
N GLU A 477 -54.21 -42.12 -52.44
CA GLU A 477 -53.62 -43.16 -53.29
C GLU A 477 -52.21 -43.57 -52.80
N LYS A 478 -51.39 -42.62 -52.35
CA LYS A 478 -50.07 -42.87 -51.73
C LYS A 478 -50.19 -43.67 -50.43
N TYR A 479 -51.07 -43.28 -49.51
CA TYR A 479 -51.31 -44.04 -48.27
C TYR A 479 -51.90 -45.41 -48.54
N PHE A 480 -52.80 -45.52 -49.50
CA PHE A 480 -53.43 -46.77 -49.91
C PHE A 480 -52.42 -47.76 -50.50
N ASN A 481 -51.56 -47.30 -51.43
CA ASN A 481 -50.51 -48.11 -52.01
C ASN A 481 -49.46 -48.55 -50.97
N LYS A 482 -49.16 -47.68 -49.98
CA LYS A 482 -48.27 -48.01 -48.86
C LYS A 482 -48.89 -49.03 -47.89
N PHE A 483 -50.19 -48.98 -47.66
CA PHE A 483 -50.93 -49.97 -46.88
C PHE A 483 -51.04 -51.33 -47.60
N LEU A 484 -51.09 -51.31 -48.93
CA LEU A 484 -51.02 -52.53 -49.73
C LEU A 484 -49.62 -53.15 -49.70
N SER A 485 -48.55 -52.34 -49.67
CA SER A 485 -47.16 -52.82 -49.71
C SER A 485 -46.54 -53.19 -48.35
N SER A 486 -47.12 -52.78 -47.22
CA SER A 486 -46.63 -53.10 -45.86
C SER A 486 -46.92 -54.54 -45.39
N GLU A 487 -46.90 -55.51 -46.31
CA GLU A 487 -47.29 -56.90 -46.07
C GLU A 487 -46.59 -57.57 -44.87
N GLY A 488 -47.42 -57.98 -43.92
CA GLY A 488 -47.11 -58.95 -42.87
C GLY A 488 -48.37 -59.65 -42.37
N LYS A 489 -48.88 -60.61 -43.17
CA LYS A 489 -49.76 -61.76 -42.82
C LYS A 489 -50.67 -61.62 -41.57
N SER A 490 -51.77 -60.87 -41.61
CA SER A 490 -52.93 -61.14 -40.71
C SER A 490 -54.25 -60.41 -41.02
N ALA A 491 -54.31 -59.40 -41.88
CA ALA A 491 -55.52 -58.58 -42.01
C ALA A 491 -56.24 -58.83 -43.35
N SER A 492 -56.98 -59.94 -43.49
CA SER A 492 -57.76 -60.22 -44.71
C SER A 492 -59.22 -59.75 -44.65
N ARG A 493 -59.75 -59.43 -43.47
CA ARG A 493 -61.15 -59.01 -43.28
C ARG A 493 -61.30 -57.49 -43.22
N ASP A 494 -60.48 -56.79 -42.42
CA ASP A 494 -60.47 -55.31 -42.35
C ASP A 494 -60.07 -54.63 -43.66
N LYS A 495 -59.22 -55.27 -44.48
CA LYS A 495 -58.84 -54.76 -45.82
C LYS A 495 -60.04 -54.60 -46.75
N ARG A 496 -61.08 -55.44 -46.62
CA ARG A 496 -62.25 -55.43 -47.49
C ARG A 496 -63.23 -54.30 -47.11
N ASP A 497 -63.41 -54.06 -45.81
CA ASP A 497 -64.30 -53.01 -45.29
C ASP A 497 -63.70 -51.61 -45.48
N LEU A 498 -62.37 -51.46 -45.30
CA LEU A 498 -61.66 -50.21 -45.61
C LEU A 498 -61.64 -49.92 -47.13
N MET A 499 -61.49 -50.94 -48.00
CA MET A 499 -61.62 -50.74 -49.44
C MET A 499 -62.99 -50.17 -49.82
N HIS A 500 -64.08 -50.68 -49.23
CA HIS A 500 -65.43 -50.14 -49.46
C HIS A 500 -65.60 -48.69 -48.98
N THR A 501 -64.82 -48.25 -47.99
CA THR A 501 -64.89 -46.89 -47.45
C THR A 501 -64.09 -45.89 -48.29
N PHE A 502 -62.93 -46.28 -48.85
CA PHE A 502 -62.07 -45.39 -49.64
C PHE A 502 -62.40 -45.35 -51.14
N TYR A 503 -63.04 -46.40 -51.68
CA TYR A 503 -63.39 -46.49 -53.10
C TYR A 503 -64.29 -45.37 -53.65
N PRO A 504 -65.28 -44.83 -52.89
CA PRO A 504 -66.08 -43.69 -53.35
C PRO A 504 -65.27 -42.39 -53.44
N ILE A 505 -64.39 -42.16 -52.46
CA ILE A 505 -63.51 -40.98 -52.36
C ILE A 505 -62.52 -40.95 -53.54
N LEU A 506 -61.91 -42.10 -53.86
CA LEU A 506 -60.96 -42.23 -54.97
C LEU A 506 -61.61 -42.11 -56.36
N ASN A 507 -62.93 -42.33 -56.48
CA ASN A 507 -63.67 -42.19 -57.74
C ASN A 507 -64.41 -40.84 -57.88
N GLY A 508 -64.14 -39.86 -57.00
CA GLY A 508 -64.80 -38.56 -57.03
C GLY A 508 -66.32 -38.64 -56.81
N LYS A 509 -66.79 -39.69 -56.12
CA LYS A 509 -68.20 -39.88 -55.74
C LYS A 509 -68.32 -39.70 -54.23
N GLY A 510 -68.25 -38.45 -53.79
CA GLY A 510 -68.41 -38.00 -52.41
C GLY A 510 -68.48 -36.50 -52.38
#